data_AF-A0A2N0QHU5-F1
#
_entry.id   AF-A0A2N0QHU5-F1
#
_cell.length_a   1.000
_cell.length_b   1.000
_cell.length_c   1.000
_cell.angle_alpha   90.00
_cell.angle_beta   90.00
_cell.angle_gamma   90.00
#
_symmetry.space_group_name_H-M   'P 1'
#
loop_
_entity.id
_entity.type
_entity.pdbx_description
1 polymer ?
#
loop_
_entity_poly.entity_id
_entity_poly.type
_entity_poly.pdbx_seq_one_letter_code
_entity_poly.pdbx_strand_id
1 'polypeptide(L)'
;MGHSLGGEPKSNKNCSHGDPIPRLPPPWPIPFIGSYKHFGKELYINNPDQDPDAFQECVAEDPNCSESVPFGQLDLKYHSGPYYGVNMRDATREPNVNSIEDSNE
;
A
#
# COMPACT_ATOMS: atom_id res chain seq x y z
N MET A 1 18.86 -9.28 32.61
CA MET A 1 18.99 -8.95 31.18
C MET A 1 17.72 -8.24 30.73
N GLY A 2 17.80 -6.96 30.36
CA GLY A 2 16.67 -6.25 29.76
C GLY A 2 16.62 -6.53 28.26
N HIS A 3 15.49 -7.03 27.77
CA HIS A 3 15.25 -7.15 26.33
C HIS A 3 14.95 -5.75 25.81
N SER A 4 15.93 -5.15 25.12
CA SER A 4 15.75 -3.89 24.42
C SER A 4 14.83 -4.13 23.22
N LEU A 5 13.57 -3.72 23.30
CA LEU A 5 12.67 -3.59 22.16
C LEU A 5 13.10 -2.36 21.34
N GLY A 6 14.28 -2.44 20.73
CA GLY A 6 14.83 -1.41 19.86
C GLY A 6 14.63 -1.79 18.39
N GLY A 7 13.37 -1.86 17.94
CA GLY A 7 13.08 -1.84 16.51
C GLY A 7 12.87 -0.40 16.07
N GLU A 8 13.72 0.14 15.19
CA GLU A 8 13.41 1.40 14.51
C GLU A 8 11.99 1.32 13.90
N PRO A 9 11.18 2.39 13.98
CA PRO A 9 9.90 2.42 13.29
C PRO A 9 10.16 2.28 11.79
N LYS A 10 9.82 1.10 11.24
CA LYS A 10 9.87 0.85 9.80
C LYS A 10 8.65 1.49 9.18
N SER A 11 8.85 2.56 8.42
CA SER A 11 7.81 3.14 7.57
C SER A 11 7.60 2.24 6.36
N ASN A 12 6.42 1.64 6.27
CA ASN A 12 6.00 0.82 5.14
C ASN A 12 4.88 1.54 4.39
N LYS A 13 4.96 1.58 3.05
CA LYS A 13 3.85 1.96 2.16
C LYS A 13 3.28 0.72 1.49
N ASN A 14 1.96 0.62 1.40
CA ASN A 14 1.30 -0.41 0.62
C ASN A 14 1.01 0.12 -0.77
N CYS A 15 1.34 -0.65 -1.79
CA CYS A 15 1.08 -0.27 -3.18
C CYS A 15 0.55 -1.48 -3.95
N SER A 16 -0.59 -1.29 -4.61
CA SER A 16 -1.14 -2.29 -5.51
C SER A 16 -0.65 -2.05 -6.94
N HIS A 17 -0.38 -3.12 -7.69
CA HIS A 17 -0.03 -3.03 -9.11
C HIS A 17 -1.09 -2.23 -9.87
N GLY A 18 -0.64 -1.23 -10.62
CA GLY A 18 -1.54 -0.38 -11.41
C GLY A 18 -2.18 0.77 -10.62
N ASP A 19 -1.94 0.94 -9.32
CA ASP A 19 -2.47 2.09 -8.57
C ASP A 19 -1.74 3.39 -9.00
N PRO A 20 -2.46 4.41 -9.53
CA PRO A 20 -1.85 5.67 -9.91
C PRO A 20 -1.49 6.58 -8.73
N ILE A 21 -2.09 6.41 -7.55
CA ILE A 21 -1.94 7.36 -6.44
C ILE A 21 -0.52 7.38 -5.87
N PRO A 22 0.15 6.23 -5.63
CA PRO A 22 1.55 6.21 -5.24
C PRO A 22 2.52 6.70 -6.33
N ARG A 23 2.05 7.08 -7.52
CA ARG A 23 2.88 7.65 -8.60
C ARG A 23 2.78 9.19 -8.63
N LEU A 24 2.02 9.77 -7.70
CA LEU A 24 1.74 11.20 -7.62
C LEU A 24 2.16 11.78 -6.26
N PRO A 25 2.69 13.01 -6.23
CA PRO A 25 3.11 13.80 -7.39
C PRO A 25 4.32 13.16 -8.09
N PRO A 26 4.52 13.43 -9.39
CA PRO A 26 5.55 12.74 -10.15
C PRO A 26 6.96 13.24 -9.75
N PRO A 27 8.02 12.44 -9.98
CA PRO A 27 9.35 12.71 -9.44
C PRO A 27 10.08 13.87 -10.13
N TRP A 28 9.60 14.33 -11.29
CA TRP A 28 10.19 15.48 -12.00
C TRP A 28 10.08 16.75 -11.15
N PRO A 29 11.04 17.69 -11.25
CA PRO A 29 10.97 18.95 -10.54
C PRO A 29 9.68 19.71 -10.85
N ILE A 30 8.88 19.98 -9.81
CA ILE A 30 7.70 20.82 -9.87
C ILE A 30 8.13 22.27 -9.58
N PRO A 31 7.78 23.25 -10.43
CA PRO A 31 8.11 24.64 -10.19
C PRO A 31 7.69 25.07 -8.77
N PHE A 32 8.59 25.75 -8.06
CA PHE A 32 8.41 26.27 -6.69
C PHE A 32 8.24 25.23 -5.56
N ILE A 33 8.04 23.93 -5.87
CA ILE A 33 7.80 22.86 -4.88
C ILE A 33 8.99 21.89 -4.78
N GLY A 34 9.81 21.78 -5.84
CA GLY A 34 10.95 20.87 -5.90
C GLY A 34 10.57 19.48 -6.42
N SER A 35 11.38 18.47 -6.14
CA SER A 35 11.14 17.08 -6.54
C SER A 35 10.52 16.29 -5.39
N TYR A 36 9.58 15.41 -5.71
CA TYR A 36 8.99 14.47 -4.75
C TYR A 36 9.69 13.11 -4.79
N LYS A 37 9.81 12.47 -3.63
CA LYS A 37 10.38 11.12 -3.50
C LYS A 37 9.77 10.40 -2.30
N HIS A 38 9.38 9.14 -2.48
CA HIS A 38 8.97 8.29 -1.36
C HIS A 38 10.17 7.77 -0.56
N PHE A 39 9.94 7.45 0.71
CA PHE A 39 10.93 6.88 1.62
C PHE A 39 10.39 5.61 2.29
N GLY A 40 11.30 4.81 2.85
CA GLY A 40 10.95 3.58 3.56
C GLY A 40 10.86 2.36 2.65
N LYS A 41 10.08 1.37 3.09
CA LYS A 41 9.81 0.14 2.33
C LYS A 41 8.46 0.21 1.63
N GLU A 42 8.34 -0.51 0.55
CA GLU A 42 7.10 -0.75 -0.17
C GLU A 42 6.66 -2.21 0.02
N LEU A 43 5.38 -2.43 0.32
CA LEU A 43 4.71 -3.73 0.28
C LEU A 43 3.89 -3.76 -1.01
N TYR A 44 4.43 -4.43 -2.02
CA TYR A 44 3.93 -4.40 -3.39
C TYR A 44 3.11 -5.64 -3.73
N ILE A 45 1.84 -5.43 -4.10
CA ILE A 45 0.94 -6.49 -4.58
C ILE A 45 1.03 -6.51 -6.11
N ASN A 46 1.79 -7.44 -6.68
CA ASN A 46 2.08 -7.45 -8.12
C ASN A 46 0.90 -7.89 -8.99
N ASN A 47 0.03 -8.75 -8.46
CA ASN A 47 -1.05 -9.36 -9.25
C ASN A 47 -2.37 -9.39 -8.47
N PRO A 48 -2.96 -8.22 -8.22
CA PRO A 48 -4.11 -8.09 -7.32
C PRO A 48 -5.36 -8.84 -7.83
N ASP A 49 -5.46 -9.13 -9.13
CA ASP A 49 -6.60 -9.85 -9.70
C ASP A 49 -6.49 -11.38 -9.52
N GLN A 50 -5.28 -11.93 -9.39
CA GLN A 50 -5.07 -13.38 -9.26
C GLN A 50 -4.67 -13.80 -7.83
N ASP A 51 -3.86 -13.00 -7.15
CA ASP A 51 -3.33 -13.30 -5.83
C ASP A 51 -3.24 -12.01 -4.98
N PRO A 52 -4.38 -11.57 -4.41
CA PRO A 52 -4.47 -10.30 -3.68
C PRO A 52 -3.83 -10.31 -2.29
N ASP A 53 -3.44 -11.49 -1.80
CA ASP A 53 -2.80 -11.68 -0.50
C ASP A 53 -1.28 -11.73 -0.60
N ALA A 54 -0.74 -12.06 -1.78
CA ALA A 54 0.69 -12.07 -2.02
C ALA A 54 1.26 -10.67 -2.21
N PHE A 55 2.29 -10.37 -1.43
CA PHE A 55 3.06 -9.13 -1.55
C PHE A 55 4.57 -9.41 -1.51
N GLN A 56 5.33 -8.54 -2.16
CA GLN A 56 6.78 -8.47 -2.09
C GLN A 56 7.19 -7.22 -1.31
N GLU A 57 8.21 -7.32 -0.46
CA GLU A 57 8.84 -6.14 0.12
C GLU A 57 9.87 -5.55 -0.85
N CYS A 58 9.76 -4.26 -1.17
CA CYS A 58 10.68 -3.52 -2.01
C CYS A 58 11.23 -2.29 -1.28
N VAL A 59 12.32 -1.71 -1.77
CA VAL A 59 12.70 -0.35 -1.39
C VAL A 59 11.76 0.65 -2.05
N ALA A 60 11.55 1.82 -1.45
CA ALA A 60 10.79 2.87 -2.12
C ALA A 60 11.41 3.22 -3.50
N GLU A 61 10.56 3.41 -4.51
CA GLU A 61 10.94 3.67 -5.90
C GLU A 61 11.72 2.52 -6.60
N ASP A 62 11.53 1.26 -6.18
CA ASP A 62 12.21 0.11 -6.82
C ASP A 62 11.72 -0.09 -8.27
N PRO A 63 12.62 -0.05 -9.28
CA PRO A 63 12.26 -0.18 -10.70
C PRO A 63 11.67 -1.56 -11.07
N ASN A 64 11.72 -2.55 -10.17
CA ASN A 64 11.13 -3.87 -10.36
C ASN A 64 9.79 -4.05 -9.63
N CYS A 65 9.32 -3.03 -8.89
CA CYS A 65 8.05 -3.06 -8.15
C CYS A 65 7.06 -2.07 -8.77
N SER A 66 6.43 -1.19 -7.99
CA SER A 66 5.41 -0.28 -8.52
C SER A 66 5.92 0.68 -9.61
N GLU A 67 7.21 1.02 -9.60
CA GLU A 67 7.84 1.86 -10.62
C GLU A 67 7.96 1.17 -11.99
N SER A 68 7.94 -0.16 -12.02
CA SER A 68 8.03 -0.94 -13.27
C SER A 68 6.81 -0.75 -14.18
N VAL A 69 5.68 -0.32 -13.61
CA VAL A 69 4.40 -0.21 -14.32
C VAL A 69 4.35 1.09 -15.13
N PRO A 70 4.20 1.04 -16.46
CA PRO A 70 4.04 2.22 -17.29
C PRO A 70 2.79 3.03 -16.92
N PHE A 71 2.88 4.35 -17.00
CA PHE A 71 1.77 5.25 -16.62
C PHE A 71 0.46 4.95 -17.36
N GLY A 72 0.51 4.56 -18.64
CA GLY A 72 -0.67 4.21 -19.43
C GLY A 72 -1.35 2.89 -19.05
N GLN A 73 -0.76 2.12 -18.13
CA GLN A 73 -1.33 0.88 -17.58
C GLN A 73 -1.87 1.06 -16.16
N LEU A 74 -1.75 2.26 -15.60
CA LEU A 74 -2.30 2.59 -14.28
C LEU A 74 -3.80 2.84 -14.40
N ASP A 75 -4.55 2.38 -13.41
CA ASP A 75 -6.01 2.51 -13.34
C ASP A 75 -6.43 2.74 -11.88
N LEU A 76 -7.28 3.75 -11.67
CA LEU A 76 -7.83 4.10 -10.36
C LEU A 76 -8.63 2.94 -9.74
N LYS A 77 -9.03 1.93 -10.51
CA LYS A 77 -9.64 0.70 -9.99
C LYS A 77 -8.79 -0.01 -8.95
N TYR A 78 -7.46 0.02 -9.09
CA TYR A 78 -6.54 -0.65 -8.17
C TYR A 78 -6.24 0.17 -6.91
N HIS A 79 -6.57 1.46 -6.90
CA HIS A 79 -6.30 2.32 -5.73
C HIS A 79 -7.06 1.87 -4.49
N SER A 80 -8.27 1.35 -4.68
CA SER A 80 -9.10 0.88 -3.60
C SER A 80 -8.88 -0.60 -3.26
N GLY A 81 -7.83 -1.21 -3.78
CA GLY A 81 -7.48 -2.59 -3.50
C GLY A 81 -7.89 -3.58 -4.61
N PRO A 82 -7.78 -4.88 -4.32
CA PRO A 82 -7.63 -5.48 -3.00
C PRO A 82 -6.26 -5.24 -2.32
N TYR A 83 -6.28 -5.03 -1.01
CA TYR A 83 -5.12 -5.02 -0.12
C TYR A 83 -5.27 -6.15 0.89
N TYR A 84 -4.42 -7.18 0.79
CA TYR A 84 -4.54 -8.38 1.64
C TYR A 84 -5.93 -9.02 1.55
N GLY A 85 -6.43 -9.18 0.31
CA GLY A 85 -7.74 -9.76 0.04
C GLY A 85 -8.94 -8.85 0.38
N VAL A 86 -8.71 -7.68 0.99
CA VAL A 86 -9.77 -6.73 1.36
C VAL A 86 -9.87 -5.63 0.32
N ASN A 87 -11.08 -5.44 -0.25
CA ASN A 87 -11.35 -4.32 -1.13
C ASN A 87 -11.86 -3.11 -0.32
N MET A 88 -11.09 -2.02 -0.32
CA MET A 88 -11.42 -0.81 0.43
C MET A 88 -12.62 -0.07 -0.17
N ARG A 89 -13.01 -0.34 -1.42
CA ARG A 89 -14.29 0.16 -2.00
C ARG A 89 -15.52 -0.45 -1.36
N ASP A 90 -15.41 -1.68 -0.86
CA ASP A 90 -16.54 -2.41 -0.29
C ASP A 90 -16.82 -1.98 1.16
N ALA A 91 -15.97 -1.11 1.72
CA ALA A 91 -16.18 -0.52 3.03
C ALA A 91 -17.50 0.26 3.04
N THR A 92 -18.50 -0.30 3.73
CA THR A 92 -19.74 0.41 4.04
C THR A 92 -19.52 1.31 5.26
N ARG A 93 -20.35 2.34 5.39
CA ARG A 93 -20.30 3.27 6.53
C ARG A 93 -20.80 2.63 7.84
N GLU A 94 -21.35 1.43 7.75
CA GLU A 94 -21.89 0.70 8.88
C GLU A 94 -20.73 0.12 9.70
N PRO A 95 -20.76 0.24 11.04
CA PRO A 95 -19.76 -0.41 11.88
C PRO A 95 -19.79 -1.92 11.67
N ASN A 96 -18.62 -2.56 11.68
CA ASN A 96 -18.52 -4.01 11.62
C ASN A 96 -19.21 -4.61 12.86
N VAL A 97 -20.44 -5.09 12.70
CA VAL A 97 -21.20 -5.78 13.75
C VAL A 97 -20.71 -7.22 13.88
N ASN A 98 -19.43 -7.37 14.24
CA ASN A 98 -19.04 -8.56 14.99
C ASN A 98 -19.34 -8.23 16.45
N SER A 99 -20.58 -8.55 16.83
CA SER A 99 -20.99 -8.74 18.21
C SER A 99 -19.92 -9.58 18.90
N ILE A 100 -19.07 -8.96 19.71
CA ILE A 100 -18.46 -9.67 20.82
C ILE A 100 -19.64 -9.94 21.73
N GLU A 101 -20.28 -11.09 21.54
CA GLU A 101 -21.07 -11.66 22.61
C GLU A 101 -20.07 -11.92 23.73
N ASP A 102 -20.02 -11.00 24.69
CA ASP A 102 -19.50 -11.25 26.04
C ASP A 102 -20.29 -12.45 26.58
N SER A 103 -19.79 -13.64 26.24
CA SER A 103 -20.20 -14.88 26.86
C SER A 103 -19.62 -14.83 28.27
N ASN A 104 -20.41 -14.27 29.18
CA ASN A 104 -20.23 -14.43 30.60
C ASN A 104 -20.33 -15.93 30.92
N GLU A 105 -19.22 -16.52 31.36
CA GLU A 105 -19.23 -17.65 32.28
C GLU A 105 -18.39 -17.31 33.52
#